data_AF-A0A1I8P435-F1
#
_entry.id   AF-A0A1I8P435-F1
#
_cell.length_a   1.000
_cell.length_b   1.000
_cell.length_c   1.000
_cell.angle_alpha   90.00
_cell.angle_beta   90.00
_cell.angle_gamma   90.00
#
_symmetry.space_group_name_H-M   'P 1'
#
loop_
_entity.id
_entity.type
_entity.pdbx_description
1 polymer ?
#
loop_
_entity_poly.entity_id
_entity_poly.type
_entity_poly.pdbx_seq_one_letter_code
_entity_poly.pdbx_strand_id
1 'polypeptide(L)' 'MSAVVGVKDITDNKKIWRQLLAELIGTFFLVVIGVGSCTGGLDAAPSVPQIAFTFGLTVATLAQLSDT' A
#
# COMPACT_ATOMS: atom_id res chain seq x y z
N MET A 1 25.22 25.95 2.07
CA MET A 1 23.96 25.52 2.70
C MET A 1 23.38 24.44 1.81
N SER A 2 23.46 23.18 2.23
CA SER A 2 23.25 22.00 1.40
C SER A 2 21.90 22.06 0.70
N ALA A 3 21.93 22.25 -0.63
CA ALA A 3 20.80 21.87 -1.45
C ALA A 3 20.54 20.40 -1.15
N VAL A 4 19.34 20.06 -0.65
CA VAL A 4 18.93 18.66 -0.49
C VAL A 4 19.10 18.00 -1.84
N VAL A 5 20.15 17.17 -1.94
CA VAL A 5 20.50 16.43 -3.16
C VAL A 5 19.28 15.58 -3.51
N GLY A 6 18.67 15.87 -4.66
CA GLY A 6 17.47 15.16 -5.14
C GLY A 6 16.20 16.00 -5.26
N VAL A 7 16.08 17.19 -4.63
CA VAL A 7 14.86 18.01 -4.77
C VAL A 7 14.68 18.53 -6.20
N LYS A 8 15.77 18.87 -6.89
CA LYS A 8 15.72 19.28 -8.30
C LYS A 8 15.31 18.11 -9.22
N ASP A 9 15.82 16.90 -8.97
CA ASP A 9 15.50 15.70 -9.74
C ASP A 9 14.05 15.20 -9.51
N ILE A 10 13.57 15.31 -8.27
CA ILE A 10 12.16 15.08 -7.88
C ILE A 10 11.22 16.12 -8.53
N THR A 11 11.64 17.37 -8.64
CA THR A 11 10.79 18.44 -9.18
C THR A 11 10.74 18.44 -10.71
N ASP A 12 11.86 18.11 -11.38
CA ASP A 12 11.91 17.99 -12.85
C ASP A 12 11.21 16.73 -13.37
N ASN A 13 11.21 15.65 -12.59
CA ASN A 13 10.60 14.39 -13.00
C ASN A 13 9.11 14.33 -12.60
N LYS A 14 8.22 14.80 -13.50
CA LYS A 14 6.76 14.74 -13.30
C LYS A 14 6.21 13.34 -12.98
N LYS A 15 6.98 12.27 -13.20
CA LYS A 15 6.59 10.88 -12.89
C LYS A 15 6.69 10.54 -11.40
N ILE A 16 7.51 11.25 -10.61
CA ILE A 16 7.71 10.90 -9.19
C ILE A 16 6.45 11.12 -8.36
N TRP A 17 5.71 12.20 -8.65
CA TRP A 17 4.44 12.48 -7.97
C TRP A 17 3.42 11.37 -8.20
N ARG A 18 3.39 10.79 -9.41
CA ARG A 18 2.52 9.64 -9.72
C ARG A 18 2.93 8.40 -8.94
N GLN A 19 4.23 8.15 -8.80
CA GLN A 19 4.75 6.98 -8.10
C GLN A 19 4.57 7.10 -6.57
N LEU A 20 4.77 8.28 -6.00
CA LEU A 20 4.48 8.56 -4.59
C LEU A 20 2.99 8.42 -4.27
N LEU A 21 2.12 8.88 -5.16
CA LEU A 21 0.68 8.72 -5.00
C LEU A 21 0.27 7.25 -5.10
N ALA A 22 0.87 6.49 -6.01
CA ALA A 22 0.65 5.04 -6.13
C ALA A 22 1.09 4.30 -4.86
N GLU A 23 2.26 4.62 -4.31
CA GLU A 23 2.75 4.05 -3.05
C GLU A 23 1.83 4.37 -1.86
N LEU A 24 1.40 5.63 -1.73
CA LEU A 24 0.50 6.06 -0.66
C LEU A 24 -0.85 5.32 -0.74
N ILE A 25 -1.41 5.19 -1.94
CA ILE A 25 -2.68 4.50 -2.16
C ILE A 25 -2.52 2.99 -1.90
N GLY A 26 -1.45 2.38 -2.41
CA GLY A 26 -1.16 0.96 -2.20
C GLY A 26 -1.00 0.62 -0.73
N THR A 27 -0.20 1.40 0.02
CA THR A 27 -0.04 1.19 1.47
C THR A 27 -1.32 1.49 2.25
N PHE A 28 -2.11 2.49 1.86
CA PHE A 28 -3.41 2.74 2.48
C PHE A 28 -4.33 1.52 2.40
N PHE A 29 -4.50 0.94 1.21
CA PHE A 29 -5.34 -0.24 1.04
C PHE A 29 -4.78 -1.48 1.75
N LEU A 30 -3.46 -1.69 1.67
CA LEU A 30 -2.79 -2.78 2.37
C LEU A 30 -3.03 -2.71 3.88
N VAL A 31 -2.93 -1.52 4.49
CA VAL A 31 -3.15 -1.32 5.92
C VAL A 31 -4.63 -1.45 6.29
N VAL A 32 -5.53 -0.79 5.55
CA VAL A 32 -6.97 -0.82 5.87
C VAL A 32 -7.52 -2.24 5.78
N ILE A 33 -7.22 -2.97 4.71
CA ILE A 33 -7.73 -4.33 4.50
C ILE A 33 -6.98 -5.32 5.41
N GLY A 34 -5.66 -5.17 5.52
CA GLY A 34 -4.83 -6.03 6.36
C GLY A 34 -5.19 -5.95 7.83
N VAL A 35 -5.23 -4.75 8.41
CA VAL A 35 -5.59 -4.54 9.82
C VAL A 35 -7.07 -4.82 10.04
N GLY A 36 -7.94 -4.45 9.10
CA GLY A 36 -9.38 -4.79 9.16
C GLY A 36 -9.65 -6.30 9.16
N SER A 37 -8.80 -7.10 8.51
CA SER A 37 -8.92 -8.57 8.56
C SER A 37 -8.58 -9.17 9.94
N CYS A 38 -7.84 -8.44 10.77
CA CYS A 38 -7.49 -8.82 12.13
C CYS A 38 -8.53 -8.39 13.17
N THR A 39 -9.39 -7.42 12.83
CA THR A 39 -10.50 -7.02 13.71
C THR A 39 -11.60 -8.05 13.54
N GLY A 40 -11.66 -9.02 14.46
CA GLY A 40 -12.84 -9.88 14.59
C GLY A 40 -14.07 -8.99 14.68
N GLY A 41 -15.09 -9.27 13.86
CA GLY A 41 -16.34 -8.52 13.84
C GLY A 41 -17.13 -8.68 15.13
N LEU A 42 -18.45 -8.78 15.02
CA LEU A 42 -19.33 -8.77 16.21
C LEU A 42 -19.18 -10.02 17.10
N ASP A 43 -18.80 -11.20 16.57
CA ASP A 43 -18.69 -12.44 17.39
C ASP A 43 -17.73 -13.52 16.84
N ALA A 44 -16.92 -13.22 15.80
CA ALA A 44 -16.03 -14.21 15.18
C ALA A 44 -14.56 -13.80 15.29
N ALA A 45 -13.75 -14.63 15.98
CA ALA A 45 -12.32 -14.47 16.02
C ALA A 45 -11.70 -14.84 14.66
N PRO A 46 -10.91 -13.96 14.03
CA PRO A 46 -10.33 -14.24 12.72
C PRO A 46 -9.26 -15.32 12.85
N SER A 47 -9.30 -16.30 11.94
CA SER A 47 -8.29 -17.36 11.90
C SER A 47 -7.01 -16.85 11.22
N VAL A 48 -5.85 -17.29 11.71
CA VAL A 48 -4.54 -16.96 11.11
C VAL A 48 -4.48 -17.24 9.60
N PRO A 49 -4.95 -18.40 9.06
CA PRO A 49 -4.92 -18.63 7.62
C PRO A 49 -5.81 -17.67 6.83
N GLN A 50 -6.95 -17.24 7.37
CA GLN A 50 -7.81 -16.23 6.73
C GLN A 50 -7.08 -14.89 6.64
N ILE A 51 -6.47 -14.42 7.72
CA ILE A 51 -5.72 -13.15 7.75
C ILE A 51 -4.58 -13.20 6.73
N ALA A 52 -3.77 -14.26 6.76
CA ALA A 52 -2.65 -14.44 5.83
C ALA A 52 -3.11 -14.45 4.37
N PHE A 53 -4.21 -15.14 4.07
CA PHE A 53 -4.79 -15.18 2.73
C PHE A 53 -5.32 -13.80 2.29
N THR A 54 -5.98 -13.07 3.18
CA THR A 54 -6.51 -11.72 2.90
C THR A 54 -5.38 -10.73 2.62
N PHE A 55 -4.28 -10.81 3.39
CA PHE A 55 -3.08 -10.01 3.15
C PHE A 55 -2.44 -10.32 1.81
N GLY A 56 -2.27 -11.61 1.50
CA GLY A 56 -1.68 -12.07 0.24
C GLY A 56 -2.50 -11.66 -0.98
N LEU A 57 -3.83 -11.80 -0.93
CA LEU A 57 -4.72 -11.36 -2.00
C LEU A 57 -4.67 -9.84 -2.20
N THR A 58 -4.64 -9.07 -1.11
CA THR A 58 -4.56 -7.60 -1.19
C THR A 58 -3.28 -7.16 -1.89
N VAL A 59 -2.13 -7.75 -1.53
CA VAL A 59 -0.85 -7.45 -2.18
C VAL A 59 -0.87 -7.86 -3.66
N ALA A 60 -1.42 -9.03 -3.99
CA ALA A 60 -1.52 -9.50 -5.36
C ALA A 60 -2.40 -8.58 -6.23
N THR A 61 -3.55 -8.12 -5.72
CA THR A 61 -4.42 -7.17 -6.41
C THR A 61 -3.73 -5.82 -6.62
N LEU A 62 -3.03 -5.30 -5.60
CA LEU A 62 -2.30 -4.04 -5.72
C LEU A 62 -1.16 -4.13 -6.75
N ALA A 63 -0.41 -5.24 -6.76
CA ALA A 63 0.63 -5.48 -7.76
C ALA A 63 0.03 -5.52 -9.17
N GLN A 64 -1.08 -6.23 -9.36
CA GLN A 64 -1.75 -6.34 -10.65
C GLN A 64 -2.31 -5.00 -11.17
N LEU A 65 -2.79 -4.14 -10.27
CA LEU A 65 -3.20 -2.77 -10.60
C LEU A 65 -2.02 -1.86 -10.95
N SER A 66 -0.81 -2.19 -10.48
CA SER A 66 0.41 -1.39 -10.73
C SER A 66 1.05 -1.72 -12.08
N ASP A 67 0.82 -2.93 -12.60
CA ASP A 67 1.36 -3.41 -13.87
C ASP A 67 0.52 -3.04 -15.11
N THR A 68 -0.66 -2.42 -14.92
CA THR A 68 -1.55 -1.94 -16.01
C THR A 68 -1.41 -0.43 -16.23
#